data_AF-A0A8B9GYJ3-F1
#
_entry.id   AF-A0A8B9GYJ3-F1
#
_cell.length_a   1.000
_cell.length_b   1.000
_cell.length_c   1.000
_cell.angle_alpha   90.00
_cell.angle_beta   90.00
_cell.angle_gamma   90.00
#
_symmetry.space_group_name_H-M   'P 1'
#
loop_
_entity.id
_entity.type
_entity.pdbx_description
1 polymer ?
#
loop_
_entity_poly.entity_id
_entity_poly.type
_entity_poly.pdbx_seq_one_letter_code
_entity_poly.pdbx_strand_id
1 'polypeptide(L)'
;SKTEVLQKLWLEYLQFTVNKVVGVQPGGPELRMFTGLLQRCLATVPSRVTLPYNSATYWSSFTFHNQVISFFLSCLPVSLHGAVLERLRHSMPTNTELALRVLLQEWSHGNTEHVKLQTRMLISSAPYCLAGWKIWVVSEIALTWCCVQRLYQQALQKLPLCAALWKDWLLFEAAGGGKADSLRKLLSKCQDVGVSLSEPLRLGPTSSDA
;
A
#
# COMPACT_ATOMS: atom_id res chain seq x y z
N SER A 1 -16.53 21.68 -3.94
CA SER A 1 -17.73 20.85 -4.25
C SER A 1 -18.55 20.59 -2.98
N LYS A 2 -19.84 20.20 -3.06
CA LYS A 2 -20.66 19.91 -1.85
C LYS A 2 -20.02 18.85 -0.94
N THR A 3 -19.28 17.90 -1.53
CA THR A 3 -18.57 16.83 -0.82
C THR A 3 -17.38 17.34 -0.02
N GLU A 4 -16.59 18.29 -0.54
CA GLU A 4 -15.46 18.89 0.19
C GLU A 4 -15.92 19.62 1.45
N VAL A 5 -17.03 20.36 1.37
CA VAL A 5 -17.61 21.06 2.54
C VAL A 5 -18.04 20.05 3.60
N LEU A 6 -18.69 18.96 3.19
CA LEU A 6 -19.09 17.88 4.09
C LEU A 6 -17.88 17.19 4.74
N GLN A 7 -16.82 16.90 3.97
CA GLN A 7 -15.58 16.33 4.49
C GLN A 7 -14.94 17.22 5.55
N LYS A 8 -14.89 18.53 5.29
CA LYS A 8 -14.34 19.51 6.24
C LYS A 8 -15.17 19.56 7.53
N LEU A 9 -16.49 19.64 7.42
CA LEU A 9 -17.38 19.64 8.59
C LEU A 9 -17.23 18.38 9.45
N TRP A 10 -17.09 17.22 8.82
CA TRP A 10 -16.83 15.96 9.54
C TRP A 10 -15.50 15.97 10.28
N LEU A 11 -14.42 16.46 9.65
CA LEU A 11 -13.12 16.56 10.31
C LEU A 11 -13.15 17.52 11.49
N GLU A 12 -13.75 18.69 11.34
CA GLU A 12 -13.91 19.67 12.42
C GLU A 12 -14.75 19.09 13.57
N TYR A 13 -15.84 18.37 13.26
CA TYR A 13 -16.67 17.72 14.27
C TYR A 13 -15.95 16.58 14.99
N LEU A 14 -15.19 15.75 14.27
CA LEU A 14 -14.38 14.68 14.85
C LEU A 14 -13.31 15.26 15.77
N GLN A 15 -12.59 16.30 15.34
CA GLN A 15 -11.60 17.01 16.16
C GLN A 15 -12.23 17.61 17.42
N PHE A 16 -13.37 18.30 17.27
CA PHE A 16 -14.10 18.87 18.41
C PHE A 16 -14.52 17.80 19.42
N THR A 17 -15.03 16.67 18.94
CA THR A 17 -15.47 15.56 19.80
C THR A 17 -14.29 14.92 20.52
N VAL A 18 -13.16 14.72 19.83
CA VAL A 18 -11.92 14.19 20.44
C VAL A 18 -11.39 15.16 21.49
N ASN A 19 -11.33 16.46 21.21
CA ASN A 19 -10.86 17.46 22.19
C ASN A 19 -11.72 17.49 23.47
N LYS A 20 -13.01 17.14 23.37
CA LYS A 20 -13.90 16.98 24.53
C LYS A 20 -13.62 15.70 25.33
N VAL A 21 -13.15 14.64 24.68
CA VAL A 21 -12.93 13.31 25.26
C VAL A 21 -11.49 13.14 25.78
N VAL A 22 -10.49 13.77 25.15
CA VAL A 22 -9.05 13.67 25.48
C VAL A 22 -8.68 14.17 26.89
N GLY A 23 -9.59 14.85 27.59
CA GLY A 23 -9.44 15.20 29.01
C GLY A 23 -9.76 14.09 30.00
N VAL A 24 -10.40 12.99 29.54
CA VAL A 24 -10.81 11.84 30.35
C VAL A 24 -10.09 10.63 29.80
N GLN A 25 -9.46 9.81 30.65
CA GLN A 25 -8.87 8.56 30.17
C GLN A 25 -9.95 7.76 29.43
N PRO A 26 -9.73 7.34 28.17
CA PRO A 26 -10.78 6.80 27.34
C PRO A 26 -11.28 5.48 27.95
N GLY A 27 -12.40 5.56 28.66
CA GLY A 27 -13.11 4.39 29.13
C GLY A 27 -13.77 3.67 27.95
N GLY A 28 -14.08 2.39 28.13
CA GLY A 28 -14.83 1.59 27.13
C GLY A 28 -16.10 2.24 26.54
N PRO A 29 -16.91 3.07 27.26
CA PRO A 29 -18.08 3.72 26.66
C PRO A 29 -17.75 4.90 25.72
N GLU A 30 -16.73 5.70 26.02
CA GLU A 30 -16.32 6.83 25.16
C GLU A 30 -15.71 6.33 23.85
N LEU A 31 -14.91 5.27 23.94
CA LEU A 31 -14.37 4.57 22.76
C LEU A 31 -15.49 4.00 21.87
N ARG A 32 -16.57 3.48 22.47
CA ARG A 32 -17.76 3.01 21.73
C ARG A 32 -18.50 4.15 21.03
N MET A 33 -18.65 5.29 21.70
CA MET A 33 -19.23 6.49 21.07
C MET A 33 -18.37 6.98 19.89
N PHE A 34 -17.05 7.01 20.07
CA PHE A 34 -16.12 7.49 19.06
C PHE A 34 -16.04 6.55 17.84
N THR A 35 -15.99 5.23 18.06
CA THR A 35 -16.11 4.23 16.98
C THR A 35 -17.43 4.34 16.22
N GLY A 36 -18.56 4.55 16.91
CA GLY A 36 -19.85 4.77 16.27
C GLY A 36 -19.92 6.08 15.48
N LEU A 37 -19.17 7.10 15.89
CA LEU A 37 -19.05 8.36 15.15
C LEU A 37 -18.20 8.18 13.89
N LEU A 38 -17.08 7.47 14.00
CA LEU A 38 -16.23 7.08 12.88
C LEU A 38 -17.03 6.34 11.81
N GLN A 39 -17.80 5.32 12.21
CA GLN A 39 -18.62 4.54 11.27
C GLN A 39 -19.64 5.41 10.52
N ARG A 40 -20.30 6.35 11.22
CA ARG A 40 -21.23 7.31 10.60
C ARG A 40 -20.52 8.26 9.63
N CYS A 41 -19.34 8.76 9.99
CA CYS A 41 -18.52 9.60 9.10
C CYS A 41 -18.16 8.83 7.81
N LEU A 42 -17.62 7.62 7.94
CA LEU A 42 -17.20 6.81 6.79
C LEU A 42 -18.38 6.39 5.90
N ALA A 43 -19.58 6.19 6.47
CA ALA A 43 -20.79 5.83 5.73
C ALA A 43 -21.45 7.01 5.01
N THR A 44 -21.29 8.24 5.51
CA THR A 44 -21.94 9.43 4.95
C THR A 44 -21.12 10.09 3.84
N VAL A 45 -19.80 9.94 3.85
CA VAL A 45 -18.95 10.45 2.78
C VAL A 45 -18.77 9.39 1.70
N PRO A 46 -19.24 9.64 0.46
CA PRO A 46 -19.12 8.66 -0.62
C PRO A 46 -17.64 8.46 -0.98
N SER A 47 -17.22 7.21 -1.08
CA SER A 47 -15.91 6.83 -1.60
C SER A 47 -15.90 6.72 -3.13
N ARG A 48 -17.07 6.69 -3.78
CA ARG A 48 -17.24 6.63 -5.24
C ARG A 48 -17.63 8.00 -5.78
N VAL A 49 -16.78 8.54 -6.64
CA VAL A 49 -16.98 9.82 -7.33
C VAL A 49 -17.34 9.53 -8.78
N THR A 50 -18.39 10.17 -9.30
CA THR A 50 -18.73 10.08 -10.73
C THR A 50 -17.75 10.87 -11.56
N LEU A 51 -17.36 10.33 -12.72
CA LEU A 51 -16.47 11.04 -13.62
C LEU A 51 -17.21 12.19 -14.33
N PRO A 52 -16.57 13.36 -14.55
CA PRO A 52 -17.24 14.57 -15.05
C PRO A 52 -17.96 14.38 -16.41
N TYR A 53 -17.54 13.41 -17.21
CA TYR A 53 -18.05 13.16 -18.56
C TYR A 53 -18.60 11.74 -18.74
N ASN A 54 -18.70 10.94 -17.67
CA ASN A 54 -19.23 9.58 -17.76
C ASN A 54 -19.91 9.16 -16.44
N SER A 55 -21.25 9.21 -16.44
CA SER A 55 -22.08 8.82 -15.30
C SER A 55 -22.16 7.30 -15.08
N ALA A 56 -21.71 6.48 -16.04
CA ALA A 56 -21.70 5.02 -15.93
C ALA A 56 -20.42 4.49 -15.27
N THR A 57 -19.38 5.31 -15.16
CA THR A 57 -18.09 4.93 -14.55
C THR A 57 -17.80 5.73 -13.29
N TYR A 58 -17.45 5.01 -12.23
CA TYR A 58 -17.14 5.60 -10.93
C TYR A 58 -15.65 5.46 -10.62
N TRP A 59 -15.07 6.50 -10.04
CA TRP A 59 -13.74 6.48 -9.47
C TRP A 59 -13.84 6.29 -7.96
N SER A 60 -13.22 5.23 -7.43
CA SER A 60 -13.14 5.04 -5.98
C SER A 60 -11.94 5.82 -5.42
N SER A 61 -12.19 6.81 -4.58
CA SER A 61 -11.18 7.53 -3.82
C SER A 61 -11.41 7.33 -2.32
N PHE A 62 -10.38 6.86 -1.62
CA PHE A 62 -10.39 6.67 -0.18
C PHE A 62 -9.49 7.68 0.55
N THR A 63 -9.08 8.78 -0.10
CA THR A 63 -8.18 9.78 0.49
C THR A 63 -8.71 10.34 1.79
N PHE A 64 -9.99 10.73 1.82
CA PHE A 64 -10.66 11.21 3.02
C PHE A 64 -10.78 10.10 4.08
N HIS A 65 -11.24 8.90 3.69
CA HIS A 65 -11.36 7.76 4.60
C HIS A 65 -10.01 7.44 5.26
N ASN A 66 -8.90 7.47 4.50
CA ASN A 66 -7.55 7.22 5.02
C ASN A 66 -7.06 8.32 5.96
N GLN A 67 -7.43 9.60 5.73
CA GLN A 67 -7.16 10.69 6.66
C GLN A 67 -7.91 10.50 7.98
N VAL A 68 -9.20 10.18 7.90
CA VAL A 68 -10.04 9.93 9.09
C VAL A 68 -9.54 8.71 9.87
N ILE A 69 -9.11 7.65 9.19
CA ILE A 69 -8.52 6.47 9.83
C ILE A 69 -7.20 6.82 10.51
N SER A 70 -6.32 7.60 9.86
CA SER A 70 -5.08 8.06 10.50
C SER A 70 -5.36 8.88 11.76
N PHE A 71 -6.33 9.79 11.69
CA PHE A 71 -6.75 10.58 12.85
C PHE A 71 -7.28 9.67 13.98
N PHE A 72 -8.17 8.73 13.64
CA PHE A 72 -8.72 7.79 14.61
C PHE A 72 -7.64 6.94 15.30
N LEU A 73 -6.67 6.43 14.53
CA LEU A 73 -5.56 5.63 15.08
C LEU A 73 -4.65 6.46 16.00
N SER A 74 -4.47 7.76 15.72
CA SER A 74 -3.68 8.64 16.58
C SER A 74 -4.29 8.83 17.97
N CYS A 75 -5.61 8.65 18.09
CA CYS A 75 -6.33 8.73 19.36
C CYS A 75 -6.32 7.41 20.15
N LEU A 76 -5.81 6.32 19.57
CA LEU A 76 -5.87 4.98 20.15
C LEU A 76 -4.51 4.44 20.56
N PRO A 77 -4.44 3.61 21.63
CA PRO A 77 -3.26 2.81 21.91
C PRO A 77 -2.93 1.87 20.75
N VAL A 78 -1.63 1.70 20.48
CA VAL A 78 -1.10 0.86 19.38
C VAL A 78 -1.58 -0.59 19.47
N SER A 79 -1.84 -1.10 20.68
CA SER A 79 -2.37 -2.45 20.91
C SER A 79 -3.73 -2.70 20.24
N LEU A 80 -4.55 -1.66 20.08
CA LEU A 80 -5.89 -1.76 19.47
C LEU A 80 -5.88 -1.53 17.95
N HIS A 81 -4.77 -1.04 17.38
CA HIS A 81 -4.70 -0.66 15.97
C HIS A 81 -5.01 -1.84 15.04
N GLY A 82 -4.50 -3.04 15.35
CA GLY A 82 -4.68 -4.21 14.49
C GLY A 82 -6.14 -4.63 14.36
N ALA A 83 -6.85 -4.74 15.49
CA ALA A 83 -8.27 -5.11 15.51
C ALA A 83 -9.17 -4.08 14.79
N VAL A 84 -8.84 -2.80 14.92
CA VAL A 84 -9.56 -1.71 14.24
C VAL A 84 -9.31 -1.75 12.73
N LEU A 85 -8.05 -1.88 12.31
CA LEU A 85 -7.67 -1.92 10.91
C LEU A 85 -8.31 -3.12 10.18
N GLU A 86 -8.33 -4.29 10.81
CA GLU A 86 -9.00 -5.47 10.26
C GLU A 86 -10.50 -5.22 10.06
N ARG A 87 -11.20 -4.65 11.05
CA ARG A 87 -12.63 -4.33 10.90
C ARG A 87 -12.90 -3.31 9.79
N LEU A 88 -12.07 -2.28 9.68
CA LEU A 88 -12.18 -1.27 8.63
C LEU A 88 -11.93 -1.87 7.24
N ARG A 89 -11.00 -2.81 7.14
CA ARG A 89 -10.70 -3.51 5.89
C ARG A 89 -11.88 -4.33 5.39
N HIS A 90 -12.58 -5.04 6.28
CA HIS A 90 -13.80 -5.77 5.92
C HIS A 90 -14.89 -4.81 5.41
N SER A 91 -14.93 -3.58 5.93
CA SER A 91 -15.91 -2.56 5.50
C SER A 91 -15.53 -1.91 4.16
N MET A 92 -14.24 -1.86 3.81
CA MET A 92 -13.71 -1.19 2.63
C MET A 92 -12.68 -2.07 1.90
N PRO A 93 -13.09 -3.18 1.28
CA PRO A 93 -12.18 -4.17 0.71
C PRO A 93 -11.37 -3.66 -0.49
N THR A 94 -11.87 -2.65 -1.20
CA THR A 94 -11.20 -2.05 -2.37
C THR A 94 -10.14 -1.00 -1.98
N ASN A 95 -9.98 -0.68 -0.69
CA ASN A 95 -9.02 0.30 -0.22
C ASN A 95 -7.62 -0.34 -0.10
N THR A 96 -6.80 -0.13 -1.14
CA THR A 96 -5.44 -0.69 -1.20
C THR A 96 -4.51 -0.13 -0.14
N GLU A 97 -4.65 1.16 0.22
CA GLU A 97 -3.81 1.79 1.24
C GLU A 97 -4.09 1.20 2.63
N LEU A 98 -5.36 0.97 2.95
CA LEU A 98 -5.75 0.32 4.19
C LEU A 98 -5.23 -1.13 4.27
N ALA A 99 -5.32 -1.88 3.16
CA ALA A 99 -4.76 -3.22 3.08
C ALA A 99 -3.23 -3.23 3.27
N LEU A 100 -2.51 -2.24 2.73
CA LEU A 100 -1.06 -2.09 2.95
C LEU A 100 -0.74 -1.77 4.41
N ARG A 101 -1.53 -0.93 5.09
CA ARG A 101 -1.32 -0.62 6.52
C ARG A 101 -1.48 -1.86 7.40
N VAL A 102 -2.50 -2.67 7.15
CA VAL A 102 -2.68 -3.98 7.81
C VAL A 102 -1.45 -4.85 7.59
N LEU A 103 -1.01 -4.99 6.33
CA LEU A 103 0.15 -5.82 5.99
C LEU A 103 1.43 -5.39 6.71
N LEU A 104 1.70 -4.09 6.77
CA LEU A 104 2.88 -3.55 7.45
C LEU A 104 2.82 -3.77 8.96
N GLN A 105 1.63 -3.68 9.57
CA GLN A 105 1.45 -3.99 10.97
C GLN A 105 1.72 -5.47 11.24
N GLU A 106 1.14 -6.38 10.46
CA GLU A 106 1.35 -7.82 10.62
C GLU A 106 2.80 -8.23 10.38
N TRP A 107 3.49 -7.53 9.46
CA TRP A 107 4.93 -7.68 9.27
C TRP A 107 5.72 -7.30 10.53
N SER A 108 5.36 -6.20 11.19
CA SER A 108 6.00 -5.76 12.43
C SER A 108 5.76 -6.74 13.59
N HIS A 109 4.64 -7.45 13.60
CA HIS A 109 4.31 -8.47 14.59
C HIS A 109 4.95 -9.84 14.30
N GLY A 110 5.64 -10.01 13.16
CA GLY A 110 6.34 -11.24 12.80
C GLY A 110 5.42 -12.35 12.28
N ASN A 111 4.16 -12.05 11.94
CA ASN A 111 3.19 -13.03 11.44
C ASN A 111 3.41 -13.32 9.95
N THR A 112 4.53 -13.97 9.60
CA THR A 112 4.98 -14.19 8.22
C THR A 112 3.96 -14.91 7.34
N GLU A 113 3.31 -15.94 7.85
CA GLU A 113 2.27 -16.69 7.11
C GLU A 113 1.02 -15.85 6.86
N HIS A 114 0.64 -15.01 7.82
CA HIS A 114 -0.47 -14.07 7.65
C HIS A 114 -0.12 -13.02 6.60
N VAL A 115 1.09 -12.45 6.64
CA VAL A 115 1.54 -11.50 5.61
C VAL A 115 1.51 -12.13 4.22
N LYS A 116 1.99 -13.37 4.05
CA LYS A 116 1.96 -14.07 2.75
C LYS A 116 0.53 -14.22 2.23
N LEU A 117 -0.38 -14.72 3.07
CA LEU A 117 -1.79 -14.91 2.69
C LEU A 117 -2.43 -13.57 2.31
N GLN A 118 -2.25 -12.55 3.14
CA GLN A 118 -2.84 -11.24 2.95
C GLN A 118 -2.29 -10.54 1.70
N THR A 119 -1.00 -10.70 1.42
CA THR A 119 -0.36 -10.12 0.23
C THR A 119 -0.87 -10.78 -1.05
N ARG A 120 -1.08 -12.10 -1.03
CA ARG A 120 -1.71 -12.84 -2.15
C ARG A 120 -3.11 -12.34 -2.45
N MET A 121 -3.92 -12.09 -1.43
CA MET A 121 -5.28 -11.55 -1.59
C MET A 121 -5.27 -10.09 -2.08
N LEU A 122 -4.29 -9.29 -1.63
CA LEU A 122 -4.13 -7.92 -2.12
C LEU A 122 -3.76 -7.91 -3.62
N ILE A 123 -2.86 -8.77 -4.05
CA ILE A 123 -2.39 -8.79 -5.43
C ILE A 123 -3.43 -9.39 -6.37
N SER A 124 -4.25 -10.34 -5.92
CA SER A 124 -5.38 -10.84 -6.70
C SER A 124 -6.46 -9.78 -6.91
N SER A 125 -6.70 -8.91 -5.91
CA SER A 125 -7.70 -7.84 -5.97
C SER A 125 -7.18 -6.56 -6.64
N ALA A 126 -5.91 -6.23 -6.46
CA ALA A 126 -5.26 -5.01 -6.95
C ALA A 126 -3.86 -5.32 -7.51
N PRO A 127 -3.77 -5.93 -8.72
CA PRO A 127 -2.51 -6.38 -9.31
C PRO A 127 -1.56 -5.23 -9.68
N TYR A 128 -2.05 -3.99 -9.68
CA TYR A 128 -1.28 -2.79 -10.01
C TYR A 128 -0.55 -2.18 -8.80
N CYS A 129 -0.70 -2.77 -7.60
CA CYS A 129 -0.09 -2.25 -6.38
C CYS A 129 1.38 -2.65 -6.26
N LEU A 130 2.30 -1.73 -6.60
CA LEU A 130 3.74 -1.95 -6.50
C LEU A 130 4.20 -2.35 -5.09
N ALA A 131 3.69 -1.68 -4.06
CA ALA A 131 4.06 -1.96 -2.67
C ALA A 131 3.69 -3.38 -2.25
N GLY A 132 2.53 -3.89 -2.70
CA GLY A 132 2.13 -5.28 -2.45
C GLY A 132 3.10 -6.28 -3.05
N TRP A 133 3.51 -6.07 -4.31
CA TRP A 133 4.50 -6.92 -4.97
C TRP A 133 5.85 -6.91 -4.25
N LYS A 134 6.31 -5.75 -3.80
CA LYS A 134 7.56 -5.63 -3.03
C LYS A 134 7.51 -6.41 -1.72
N ILE A 135 6.42 -6.29 -0.97
CA ILE A 135 6.22 -7.03 0.28
C ILE A 135 6.22 -8.54 0.02
N TRP A 136 5.57 -8.99 -1.06
CA TRP A 136 5.56 -10.41 -1.41
C TRP A 136 6.95 -10.93 -1.75
N VAL A 137 7.71 -10.19 -2.56
CA VAL A 137 9.07 -10.60 -2.92
C VAL A 137 9.94 -10.72 -1.67
N VAL A 138 9.85 -9.77 -0.75
CA VAL A 138 10.62 -9.81 0.51
C VAL A 138 10.15 -10.96 1.42
N SER A 139 8.85 -11.26 1.48
CA SER A 139 8.36 -12.41 2.24
C SER A 139 8.84 -13.76 1.67
N GLU A 140 9.09 -13.81 0.36
CA GLU A 140 9.45 -15.04 -0.35
C GLU A 140 10.97 -15.21 -0.58
N ILE A 141 11.77 -14.19 -0.28
CA ILE A 141 13.22 -14.20 -0.53
C ILE A 141 13.96 -15.29 0.25
N ALA A 142 13.39 -15.73 1.38
CA ALA A 142 13.92 -16.80 2.22
C ALA A 142 13.66 -18.22 1.69
N LEU A 143 12.89 -18.38 0.61
CA LEU A 143 12.54 -19.69 0.06
C LEU A 143 13.54 -20.15 -1.01
N THR A 144 13.22 -19.92 -2.28
CA THR A 144 14.02 -20.39 -3.40
C THR A 144 14.09 -19.35 -4.50
N TRP A 145 15.24 -19.31 -5.16
CA TRP A 145 15.53 -18.43 -6.29
C TRP A 145 14.49 -18.53 -7.42
N CYS A 146 14.07 -19.76 -7.77
CA CYS A 146 13.05 -19.99 -8.80
C CYS A 146 11.66 -19.44 -8.43
N CYS A 147 11.31 -19.40 -7.14
CA CYS A 147 10.05 -18.80 -6.69
C CYS A 147 10.08 -17.28 -6.86
N VAL A 148 11.18 -16.64 -6.45
CA VAL A 148 11.35 -15.19 -6.58
C VAL A 148 11.37 -14.75 -8.05
N GLN A 149 12.05 -15.51 -8.92
CA GLN A 149 12.02 -15.25 -10.37
C GLN A 149 10.59 -15.31 -10.95
N ARG A 150 9.80 -16.32 -10.56
CA ARG A 150 8.40 -16.43 -11.00
C ARG A 150 7.55 -15.26 -10.50
N LEU A 151 7.80 -14.79 -9.27
CA LEU A 151 7.10 -13.62 -8.74
C LEU A 151 7.44 -12.34 -9.52
N TYR A 152 8.71 -12.09 -9.84
CA TYR A 152 9.10 -10.95 -10.68
C TYR A 152 8.48 -11.03 -12.08
N GLN A 153 8.45 -12.22 -12.69
CA GLN A 153 7.78 -12.41 -13.98
C GLN A 153 6.29 -12.09 -13.90
N GLN A 154 5.58 -12.55 -12.86
CA GLN A 154 4.17 -12.24 -12.65
C GLN A 154 3.94 -10.75 -12.39
N ALA A 155 4.79 -10.12 -11.60
CA ALA A 155 4.72 -8.70 -11.30
C ALA A 155 4.89 -7.86 -12.58
N LEU A 156 5.87 -8.18 -13.42
CA LEU A 156 6.14 -7.47 -14.67
C LEU A 156 5.11 -7.72 -15.76
N GLN A 157 4.41 -8.87 -15.76
CA GLN A 157 3.23 -9.06 -16.61
C GLN A 157 2.10 -8.08 -16.26
N LYS A 158 1.97 -7.69 -14.99
CA LYS A 158 0.92 -6.77 -14.51
C LYS A 158 1.37 -5.30 -14.49
N LEU A 159 2.66 -5.06 -14.29
CA LEU A 159 3.29 -3.74 -14.18
C LEU A 159 4.54 -3.66 -15.09
N PRO A 160 4.38 -3.76 -16.42
CA PRO A 160 5.52 -3.81 -17.34
C PRO A 160 6.35 -2.52 -17.35
N LEU A 161 5.71 -1.38 -17.07
CA LEU A 161 6.34 -0.06 -17.12
C LEU A 161 7.03 0.37 -15.81
N CYS A 162 7.00 -0.46 -14.76
CA CYS A 162 7.57 -0.10 -13.46
C CYS A 162 9.09 -0.33 -13.42
N ALA A 163 9.88 0.72 -13.67
CA ALA A 163 11.35 0.68 -13.60
C ALA A 163 11.90 0.15 -12.27
N ALA A 164 11.24 0.44 -11.14
CA ALA A 164 11.65 -0.06 -9.84
C ALA A 164 11.68 -1.60 -9.77
N LEU A 165 10.68 -2.29 -10.33
CA LEU A 165 10.64 -3.76 -10.34
C LEU A 165 11.72 -4.36 -11.22
N TRP A 166 12.00 -3.74 -12.36
CA TRP A 166 13.10 -4.14 -13.24
C TRP A 166 14.46 -3.99 -12.56
N LYS A 167 14.68 -2.87 -11.84
CA LYS A 167 15.91 -2.67 -11.04
C LYS A 167 16.04 -3.71 -9.93
N ASP A 168 14.97 -3.95 -9.18
CA ASP A 168 14.97 -4.93 -8.09
C ASP A 168 15.24 -6.36 -8.59
N TRP A 169 14.69 -6.75 -9.75
CA TRP A 169 14.98 -8.05 -10.36
C TRP A 169 16.43 -8.15 -10.87
N LEU A 170 16.95 -7.11 -11.52
CA LEU A 170 18.36 -7.07 -11.96
C LEU A 170 19.33 -7.20 -10.80
N LEU A 171 19.08 -6.48 -9.70
CA LEU A 171 19.90 -6.56 -8.49
C LEU A 171 19.83 -7.95 -7.85
N PHE A 172 18.65 -8.59 -7.84
CA PHE A 172 18.49 -9.94 -7.34
C PHE A 172 19.27 -10.98 -8.15
N GLU A 173 19.21 -10.92 -9.48
CA GLU A 173 19.99 -11.80 -10.37
C GLU A 173 21.50 -11.56 -10.23
N ALA A 174 21.93 -10.30 -10.10
CA ALA A 174 23.33 -9.97 -9.87
C ALA A 174 23.84 -10.52 -8.52
N ALA A 175 23.01 -10.44 -7.47
CA ALA A 175 23.38 -10.83 -6.12
C ALA A 175 23.70 -12.32 -5.94
N GLY A 176 23.05 -13.23 -6.66
CA GLY A 176 23.42 -14.66 -6.61
C GLY A 176 24.29 -15.13 -7.76
N GLY A 177 25.08 -14.22 -8.36
CA GLY A 177 26.10 -14.58 -9.34
C GLY A 177 25.52 -14.95 -10.70
N GLY A 178 24.43 -14.30 -11.11
CA GLY A 178 23.75 -14.55 -12.37
C GLY A 178 24.70 -14.55 -13.57
N LYS A 179 24.55 -15.55 -14.45
CA LYS A 179 25.28 -15.63 -15.71
C LYS A 179 25.03 -14.35 -16.50
N ALA A 180 26.08 -13.67 -16.96
CA ALA A 180 25.96 -12.40 -17.70
C ALA A 180 24.95 -12.45 -18.88
N ASP A 181 24.71 -13.64 -19.44
CA ASP A 181 23.70 -13.91 -20.46
C ASP A 181 22.25 -13.71 -20.01
N SER A 182 21.90 -14.05 -18.76
CA SER A 182 20.54 -13.82 -18.25
C SER A 182 20.28 -12.34 -18.01
N LEU A 183 21.27 -11.63 -17.46
CA LEU A 183 21.22 -10.17 -17.27
C LEU A 183 21.10 -9.43 -18.60
N ARG A 184 21.86 -9.83 -19.63
CA ARG A 184 21.76 -9.26 -20.98
C ARG A 184 20.37 -9.46 -21.60
N LYS A 185 19.80 -10.67 -21.48
CA LYS A 185 18.43 -10.97 -21.95
C LYS A 185 17.36 -10.19 -21.17
N LEU A 186 17.60 -9.89 -19.90
CA LEU A 186 16.67 -9.11 -19.09
C LEU A 186 16.71 -7.63 -19.46
N LEU A 187 17.92 -7.12 -19.70
CA LEU A 187 18.14 -5.74 -20.15
C LEU A 187 17.52 -5.50 -21.54
N SER A 188 17.66 -6.44 -22.47
CA SER A 188 17.02 -6.33 -23.80
C SER A 188 15.50 -6.28 -23.68
N LYS A 189 14.89 -7.15 -22.86
CA LYS A 189 13.43 -7.12 -22.59
C LYS A 189 12.98 -5.82 -21.94
N CYS A 190 13.79 -5.23 -21.07
CA CYS A 190 13.48 -3.96 -20.44
C CYS A 190 13.48 -2.82 -21.47
N GLN A 191 14.45 -2.83 -22.39
CA GLN A 191 14.53 -1.89 -23.51
C GLN A 191 13.38 -2.06 -24.51
N ASP A 192 12.98 -3.30 -24.82
CA ASP A 192 11.84 -3.59 -25.69
C ASP A 192 10.51 -3.05 -25.14
N VAL A 193 10.36 -3.05 -23.82
CA VAL A 193 9.18 -2.51 -23.12
C VAL A 193 9.25 -0.97 -22.98
N GLY A 194 10.33 -0.34 -23.44
CA GLY A 194 10.52 1.11 -23.42
C GLY A 194 10.85 1.68 -22.03
N VAL A 195 11.23 0.82 -21.07
CA VAL A 195 11.59 1.26 -19.72
C VAL A 195 13.07 1.63 -19.71
N SER A 196 13.35 2.93 -19.71
CA SER A 196 14.71 3.43 -19.56
C SER A 196 15.15 3.33 -18.09
N LEU A 197 16.04 2.39 -17.80
CA LEU A 197 16.67 2.25 -16.46
C LEU A 197 17.72 3.33 -16.19
N SER A 198 18.00 4.19 -17.17
CA SER A 198 18.91 5.33 -17.11
C SER A 198 18.31 6.48 -16.30
N GLU A 199 18.08 6.22 -15.02
CA GLU A 199 18.32 7.24 -14.01
C GLU A 199 19.62 6.81 -13.33
N PRO A 200 20.72 7.53 -13.58
CA PRO A 200 22.05 6.97 -13.55
C PRO A 200 22.41 6.57 -12.12
N LEU A 201 22.75 5.29 -11.96
CA LEU A 201 23.79 4.90 -11.02
C LEU A 201 25.04 5.70 -11.44
N ARG A 202 25.22 6.89 -10.88
CA ARG A 202 26.49 7.62 -10.90
C ARG A 202 27.50 6.80 -10.09
N LEU A 203 27.94 5.68 -10.66
CA LEU A 203 29.29 5.21 -10.45
C LEU A 203 30.15 6.26 -11.15
N GLY A 204 30.74 7.14 -10.35
CA GLY A 204 31.63 8.18 -10.87
C GLY A 204 32.70 7.57 -11.76
N PRO A 205 33.19 8.31 -12.77
CA PRO A 205 34.30 7.85 -13.57
C PRO A 205 35.51 7.64 -12.65
N THR A 206 36.02 6.41 -12.60
CA THR A 206 37.40 6.15 -12.21
C THR A 206 38.28 6.77 -13.30
N SER A 207 38.68 8.03 -13.11
CA SER A 207 39.81 8.61 -13.82
C SER A 207 41.03 8.50 -12.92
N SER A 208 41.68 7.34 -12.96
CA SER A 208 43.14 7.28 -12.92
C SER A 208 43.62 7.60 -14.32
N ASP A 209 44.28 8.74 -14.51
CA ASP A 209 45.37 8.97 -15.47
C ASP A 209 45.77 10.46 -15.45
N ALA A 210 46.80 10.76 -14.65
CA ALA A 210 47.90 11.73 -14.85
C ALA A 210 48.59 12.01 -13.51
#